data_AF-A0A8T2WFX0-F1
#
_entry.id   AF-A0A8T2WFX0-F1
#
_cell.length_a   1.000
_cell.length_b   1.000
_cell.length_c   1.000
_cell.angle_alpha   90.00
_cell.angle_beta   90.00
_cell.angle_gamma   90.00
#
_symmetry.space_group_name_H-M   'P 1'
#
loop_
_entity.id
_entity.type
_entity.pdbx_description
1 polymer ?
#
loop_
_entity_poly.entity_id
_entity_poly.type
_entity_poly.pdbx_seq_one_letter_code
_entity_poly.pdbx_strand_id
1 'polypeptide(L)'
;MRRSKTTTKCIVGFDTFFPALNVAPELAVLASAGLATGSVVINYFSGVQLERQRGEMALELERDKVFQTQLQELQGVIARYRGPLLESAIDLEQRLWHLITDQCFDSWGTNEERCKEEIRYLMFTLAQFLGFVEVVRREGPRERPFLQAGNPQGSDTLSTLIEGIRFILCASPITLETWFMEGPDRPHPGSRKRRSRTEVLQRVTETDVCPGAAPFLDPPLMRLSRGHQRAIGTKMIITPMGAERHYTMSYGDFHTRLDADPSFELWFANLRSETERLAQGETWKGEAPFPIGRWTRALLLQQLLVEVMDVLDPDCVRLSVARRQRLMPIKWGQLPSVSAYQKRLKELSGAADLGMHRAALEGLRDLVKGPTWEDPAPPASPLKLPRAVAEAAGTSTVATKNAALDAFGVNSDDE
;
A
#
# COMPACT_ATOMS: atom_id res chain seq x y z
N MET A 1 19.56 -35.97 -30.13
CA MET A 1 19.20 -37.20 -30.88
C MET A 1 18.37 -38.14 -30.00
N ARG A 2 17.04 -38.19 -30.17
CA ARG A 2 16.19 -39.22 -29.54
C ARG A 2 15.43 -39.96 -30.64
N ARG A 3 15.61 -41.27 -30.66
CA ARG A 3 15.07 -42.21 -31.65
C ARG A 3 13.54 -42.17 -31.68
N SER A 4 13.01 -41.85 -32.87
CA SER A 4 11.62 -42.09 -33.26
C SER A 4 11.30 -43.57 -33.14
N LYS A 5 10.24 -43.91 -32.39
CA LYS A 5 9.64 -45.25 -32.40
C LYS A 5 8.70 -45.30 -33.61
N THR A 6 9.06 -46.12 -34.58
CA THR A 6 8.23 -46.50 -35.73
C THR A 6 7.02 -47.30 -35.25
N THR A 7 5.84 -46.70 -35.36
CA THR A 7 4.56 -47.39 -35.17
C THR A 7 4.25 -48.22 -36.40
N THR A 8 4.42 -49.53 -36.31
CA THR A 8 4.03 -50.49 -37.35
C THR A 8 2.51 -50.50 -37.49
N LYS A 9 1.98 -49.90 -38.57
CA LYS A 9 0.58 -50.03 -38.98
C LYS A 9 0.33 -51.47 -39.41
N CYS A 10 -0.36 -52.26 -38.59
CA CYS A 10 -1.02 -53.48 -39.05
C CYS A 10 -2.19 -53.08 -39.95
N ILE A 11 -1.98 -53.09 -41.27
CA ILE A 11 -3.06 -53.09 -42.25
C ILE A 11 -3.56 -54.53 -42.29
N VAL A 12 -4.59 -54.84 -41.50
CA VAL A 12 -5.31 -56.10 -41.64
C VAL A 12 -5.97 -56.08 -43.01
N GLY A 13 -5.52 -56.97 -43.90
CA GLY A 13 -5.99 -57.05 -45.28
C GLY A 13 -7.49 -57.35 -45.33
N PHE A 14 -8.24 -56.40 -45.88
CA PHE A 14 -9.69 -56.46 -46.06
C PHE A 14 -10.13 -57.64 -46.96
N ASP A 15 -9.19 -58.23 -47.71
CA ASP A 15 -9.43 -59.31 -48.69
C ASP A 15 -9.82 -60.66 -48.06
N THR A 16 -9.67 -60.83 -46.74
CA THR A 16 -10.00 -62.10 -46.06
C THR A 16 -11.39 -62.15 -45.43
N PHE A 17 -12.09 -61.01 -45.32
CA PHE A 17 -13.36 -60.93 -44.57
C PHE A 17 -14.61 -61.22 -45.42
N PHE A 18 -14.54 -61.00 -46.73
CA PHE A 18 -15.70 -61.13 -47.63
C PHE A 18 -16.08 -62.55 -48.08
N PRO A 19 -15.16 -63.54 -48.20
CA PRO A 19 -15.54 -64.88 -48.66
C PRO A 19 -16.52 -65.61 -47.73
N ALA A 20 -16.60 -65.24 -46.45
CA ALA A 20 -17.42 -65.92 -45.46
C ALA A 20 -18.91 -65.54 -45.49
N LEU A 21 -19.30 -64.44 -46.16
CA LEU A 21 -20.66 -63.90 -46.12
C LEU A 21 -21.47 -64.12 -47.41
N ASN A 22 -20.91 -64.75 -48.45
CA ASN A 22 -21.57 -65.06 -49.74
C ASN A 22 -22.35 -63.86 -50.36
N VAL A 23 -21.79 -62.66 -50.23
CA VAL A 23 -22.41 -61.41 -50.72
C VAL A 23 -22.01 -61.18 -52.17
N ALA A 24 -22.97 -60.85 -53.04
CA ALA A 24 -22.71 -60.56 -54.44
C ALA A 24 -21.71 -59.38 -54.60
N PRO A 25 -20.77 -59.44 -55.54
CA PRO A 25 -19.69 -58.45 -55.69
C PRO A 25 -20.20 -57.01 -55.92
N GLU A 26 -21.39 -56.85 -56.52
CA GLU A 26 -22.03 -55.55 -56.72
C GLU A 26 -22.44 -54.87 -55.39
N LEU A 27 -22.85 -55.65 -54.39
CA LEU A 27 -23.20 -55.15 -53.06
C LEU A 27 -21.95 -54.73 -52.26
N ALA A 28 -20.80 -55.35 -52.50
CA ALA A 28 -19.54 -54.97 -51.86
C ALA A 28 -19.03 -53.59 -52.33
N VAL A 29 -19.25 -53.24 -53.60
CA VAL A 29 -18.91 -51.91 -54.15
C VAL A 29 -19.83 -50.84 -53.56
N LEU A 30 -21.13 -51.10 -53.45
CA LEU A 30 -22.07 -50.17 -52.80
C LEU A 30 -21.78 -50.00 -51.30
N ALA A 31 -21.42 -51.08 -50.60
CA ALA A 31 -21.04 -51.02 -49.19
C ALA A 31 -19.76 -50.21 -48.96
N SER A 32 -18.74 -50.38 -49.82
CA SER A 32 -17.48 -49.61 -49.70
C SER A 32 -17.66 -48.13 -50.04
N ALA A 33 -18.49 -47.79 -51.05
CA ALA A 33 -18.87 -46.42 -51.34
C ALA A 33 -19.66 -45.77 -50.19
N GLY A 34 -20.57 -46.53 -49.56
CA GLY A 34 -21.30 -46.12 -48.36
C GLY A 34 -20.39 -45.86 -47.15
N LEU A 35 -19.40 -46.72 -46.93
CA LEU A 35 -18.42 -46.55 -45.84
C LEU A 35 -17.47 -45.37 -46.10
N ALA A 36 -17.03 -45.16 -47.34
CA ALA A 36 -16.17 -44.05 -47.71
C ALA A 36 -16.89 -42.70 -47.52
N THR A 37 -18.15 -42.59 -47.96
CA THR A 37 -18.97 -41.38 -47.76
C THR A 37 -19.29 -41.16 -46.29
N GLY A 38 -19.63 -42.21 -45.53
CA GLY A 38 -19.84 -42.15 -44.08
C GLY A 38 -18.60 -41.63 -43.32
N SER A 39 -17.40 -42.09 -43.71
CA SER A 39 -16.14 -41.63 -43.12
C SER A 39 -15.90 -40.13 -43.34
N VAL A 40 -16.17 -39.60 -44.53
CA VAL A 40 -16.03 -38.16 -44.82
C VAL A 40 -17.00 -37.33 -43.97
N VAL A 41 -18.25 -37.79 -43.82
CA VAL A 41 -19.26 -37.10 -43.01
C VAL A 41 -18.87 -37.10 -41.53
N ILE A 42 -18.43 -38.23 -40.98
CA ILE A 42 -17.98 -38.32 -39.59
C ILE A 42 -16.76 -37.41 -39.35
N ASN A 43 -15.79 -37.40 -40.28
CA ASN A 43 -14.63 -36.52 -40.19
C ASN A 43 -15.02 -35.03 -40.25
N TYR A 44 -15.97 -34.68 -41.10
CA TYR A 44 -16.48 -33.31 -41.22
C TYR A 44 -17.17 -32.84 -39.93
N PHE A 45 -18.12 -33.62 -39.40
CA PHE A 45 -18.82 -33.27 -38.16
C PHE A 45 -17.89 -33.21 -36.94
N SER A 46 -16.93 -34.14 -36.86
CA SER A 46 -15.91 -34.13 -35.80
C SER A 46 -15.03 -32.88 -35.89
N GLY A 47 -14.67 -32.46 -37.10
CA GLY A 47 -13.91 -31.23 -37.35
C GLY A 47 -14.65 -29.98 -36.87
N VAL A 48 -15.93 -29.84 -37.23
CA VAL A 48 -16.75 -28.67 -36.84
C VAL A 48 -16.93 -28.58 -35.31
N GLN A 49 -17.15 -29.70 -34.61
CA GLN A 49 -17.24 -29.68 -33.15
C GLN A 49 -15.91 -29.31 -32.48
N LEU A 50 -14.80 -29.84 -33.00
CA LEU A 50 -13.46 -29.53 -32.49
C LEU A 50 -13.12 -28.05 -32.67
N GLU A 51 -13.49 -27.45 -33.80
CA GLU A 51 -13.29 -26.02 -34.05
C GLU A 51 -14.10 -25.13 -33.11
N ARG A 52 -15.36 -25.47 -32.84
CA ARG A 52 -16.19 -24.76 -31.85
C ARG A 52 -15.59 -24.82 -30.46
N GLN A 53 -15.20 -26.00 -30.00
CA GLN A 53 -14.55 -26.17 -28.70
C GLN A 53 -13.21 -25.43 -28.61
N ARG A 54 -12.42 -25.41 -29.69
CA ARG A 54 -11.19 -24.62 -29.74
C ARG A 54 -11.46 -23.11 -29.66
N GLY A 55 -12.51 -22.64 -30.33
CA GLY A 55 -12.93 -21.24 -30.26
C GLY A 55 -13.36 -20.84 -28.85
N GLU A 56 -14.17 -21.68 -28.19
CA GLU A 56 -14.61 -21.46 -26.80
C GLU A 56 -13.42 -21.46 -25.83
N MET A 57 -12.54 -22.47 -25.91
CA MET A 57 -11.33 -22.52 -25.08
C MET A 57 -10.39 -21.34 -25.34
N ALA A 58 -10.24 -20.89 -26.59
CA ALA A 58 -9.41 -19.73 -26.90
C ALA A 58 -9.97 -18.44 -26.27
N LEU A 59 -11.29 -18.28 -26.32
CA LEU A 59 -11.97 -17.13 -25.73
C LEU A 59 -11.91 -17.15 -24.19
N GLU A 60 -12.02 -18.32 -23.57
CA GLU A 60 -11.80 -18.48 -22.13
C GLU A 60 -10.36 -18.15 -21.73
N LEU A 61 -9.37 -18.64 -22.49
CA LEU A 61 -7.96 -18.30 -22.27
C LEU A 61 -7.67 -16.81 -22.42
N GLU A 62 -8.32 -16.12 -23.36
CA GLU A 62 -8.18 -14.67 -23.50
C GLU A 62 -8.77 -13.92 -22.32
N ARG A 63 -9.95 -14.32 -21.83
CA ARG A 63 -10.55 -13.76 -20.61
C ARG A 63 -9.65 -13.96 -19.39
N ASP A 64 -9.08 -15.15 -19.23
CA ASP A 64 -8.17 -15.47 -18.13
C ASP A 64 -6.87 -14.66 -18.22
N LYS A 65 -6.31 -14.48 -19.41
CA LYS A 65 -5.12 -13.64 -19.62
C LYS A 65 -5.39 -12.19 -19.24
N VAL A 66 -6.50 -11.61 -19.70
CA VAL A 66 -6.88 -10.23 -19.34
C VAL A 66 -7.07 -10.10 -17.83
N PHE A 67 -7.71 -11.08 -17.20
CA PHE A 67 -7.89 -11.12 -15.75
C PHE A 67 -6.54 -11.21 -15.01
N GLN A 68 -5.61 -12.06 -15.46
CA GLN A 68 -4.28 -12.17 -14.87
C GLN A 68 -3.47 -10.88 -15.00
N THR A 69 -3.50 -10.23 -16.17
CA THR A 69 -2.81 -8.94 -16.36
C THR A 69 -3.38 -7.87 -15.44
N GLN A 70 -4.71 -7.79 -15.30
CA GLN A 70 -5.35 -6.87 -14.36
C GLN A 70 -4.94 -7.16 -12.91
N LEU A 71 -4.83 -8.44 -12.51
CA LEU A 71 -4.35 -8.81 -11.18
C LEU A 71 -2.89 -8.43 -10.96
N GLN A 72 -2.01 -8.60 -11.94
CA GLN A 72 -0.60 -8.22 -11.85
C GLN A 72 -0.43 -6.71 -11.73
N GLU A 73 -1.16 -5.93 -12.53
CA GLU A 73 -1.18 -4.47 -12.41
C GLU A 73 -1.63 -4.04 -11.01
N LEU A 74 -2.68 -4.69 -10.50
CA LEU A 74 -3.25 -4.43 -9.18
C LEU A 74 -2.29 -4.79 -8.03
N GLN A 75 -1.58 -5.92 -8.15
CA GLN A 75 -0.50 -6.29 -7.23
C GLN A 75 0.63 -5.28 -7.24
N GLY A 76 1.05 -4.84 -8.43
CA GLY A 76 2.07 -3.81 -8.60
C GLY A 76 1.68 -2.50 -7.94
N VAL A 77 0.41 -2.07 -8.07
CA VAL A 77 -0.13 -0.90 -7.36
C VAL A 77 -0.10 -1.09 -5.84
N ILE A 78 -0.58 -2.22 -5.32
CA ILE A 78 -0.59 -2.47 -3.86
C ILE A 78 0.81 -2.47 -3.29
N ALA A 79 1.72 -3.23 -3.90
CA ALA A 79 3.10 -3.33 -3.43
C ALA A 79 3.75 -1.94 -3.39
N ARG A 80 3.44 -1.07 -4.36
CA ARG A 80 3.97 0.30 -4.44
C ARG A 80 3.49 1.22 -3.33
N TYR A 81 2.21 1.18 -2.95
CA TYR A 81 1.66 2.17 -2.01
C TYR A 81 1.40 1.65 -0.60
N ARG A 82 1.23 0.33 -0.42
CA ARG A 82 0.98 -0.28 0.90
C ARG A 82 2.13 -0.03 1.86
N GLY A 83 3.35 -0.31 1.43
CA GLY A 83 4.56 -0.16 2.25
C GLY A 83 4.76 1.28 2.73
N PRO A 84 4.84 2.26 1.83
CA PRO A 84 5.04 3.66 2.20
C PRO A 84 3.89 4.26 3.03
N LEU A 85 2.64 3.91 2.72
CA LEU A 85 1.50 4.34 3.54
C LEU A 85 1.57 3.77 4.96
N LEU A 86 1.93 2.49 5.09
CA LEU A 86 2.12 1.85 6.39
C LEU A 86 3.29 2.48 7.17
N GLU A 87 4.43 2.75 6.53
CA GLU A 87 5.58 3.42 7.14
C GLU A 87 5.18 4.80 7.68
N SER A 88 4.55 5.64 6.85
CA SER A 88 4.11 6.96 7.30
C SER A 88 3.04 6.91 8.42
N ALA A 89 2.21 5.86 8.45
CA ALA A 89 1.26 5.65 9.54
C ALA A 89 1.97 5.26 10.85
N ILE A 90 2.99 4.40 10.78
CA ILE A 90 3.84 4.01 11.93
C ILE A 90 4.57 5.23 12.49
N ASP A 91 5.19 6.03 11.62
CA ASP A 91 5.96 7.20 12.04
C ASP A 91 5.07 8.25 12.71
N LEU A 92 3.90 8.52 12.14
CA LEU A 92 2.92 9.44 12.73
C LEU A 92 2.36 8.92 14.05
N GLU A 93 2.00 7.63 14.13
CA GLU A 93 1.49 7.02 15.35
C GLU A 93 2.51 7.10 16.47
N GLN A 94 3.76 6.75 16.19
CA GLN A 94 4.84 6.81 17.17
C GLN A 94 5.05 8.24 17.69
N ARG A 95 4.97 9.26 16.81
CA ARG A 95 5.09 10.66 17.23
C ARG A 95 3.92 11.14 18.06
N LEU A 96 2.70 10.72 17.74
CA LEU A 96 1.53 10.98 18.59
C LEU A 96 1.67 10.28 19.94
N TRP A 97 2.15 9.04 19.97
CA TRP A 97 2.39 8.31 21.21
C TRP A 97 3.35 9.09 22.11
N HIS A 98 4.53 9.48 21.59
CA HIS A 98 5.50 10.28 22.34
C HIS A 98 4.91 11.62 22.79
N LEU A 99 4.18 12.33 21.92
CA LEU A 99 3.51 13.59 22.29
C LEU A 99 2.54 13.41 23.47
N ILE A 100 1.83 12.28 23.53
CA ILE A 100 0.80 12.01 24.53
C ILE A 100 1.41 11.51 25.85
N THR A 101 2.37 10.58 25.78
CA THR A 101 2.87 9.85 26.96
C THR A 101 4.16 10.40 27.53
N ASP A 102 4.98 11.05 26.71
CA ASP A 102 6.30 11.48 27.15
C ASP A 102 6.18 12.69 28.07
N GLN A 103 6.66 12.54 29.30
CA GLN A 103 6.78 13.65 30.24
C GLN A 103 7.89 14.63 29.85
N CYS A 104 8.67 14.33 28.80
CA CYS A 104 9.72 15.23 28.33
C CYS A 104 9.17 16.64 28.08
N PHE A 105 7.90 16.79 27.72
CA PHE A 105 7.22 18.09 27.55
C PHE A 105 7.15 18.94 28.82
N ASP A 106 7.08 18.33 30.01
CA ASP A 106 7.14 19.07 31.28
C ASP A 106 8.52 19.74 31.49
N SER A 107 9.57 19.22 30.83
CA SER A 107 10.93 19.78 30.87
C SER A 107 11.27 20.76 29.73
N TRP A 108 10.35 21.00 28.79
CA TRP A 108 10.59 21.82 27.59
C TRP A 108 10.89 23.29 27.89
N GLY A 109 10.59 23.77 29.09
CA GLY A 109 10.98 25.12 29.54
C GLY A 109 12.48 25.38 29.52
N THR A 110 13.34 24.35 29.39
CA THR A 110 14.80 24.50 29.37
C THR A 110 15.45 24.41 27.98
N ASN A 111 14.76 23.87 26.96
CA ASN A 111 15.34 23.68 25.62
C ASN A 111 14.33 23.93 24.50
N GLU A 112 14.13 25.22 24.19
CA GLU A 112 13.19 25.72 23.19
C GLU A 112 13.47 25.15 21.78
N GLU A 113 14.73 24.93 21.42
CA GLU A 113 15.11 24.44 20.09
C GLU A 113 14.73 22.97 19.87
N ARG A 114 14.94 22.11 20.87
CA ARG A 114 14.50 20.71 20.80
C ARG A 114 12.98 20.61 20.65
N CYS A 115 12.24 21.46 21.37
CA CYS A 115 10.79 21.58 21.28
C CYS A 115 10.34 21.91 19.84
N LYS A 116 10.94 22.94 19.24
CA LYS A 116 10.65 23.35 17.85
C LYS A 116 10.94 22.23 16.86
N GLU A 117 12.02 21.48 17.03
CA GLU A 117 12.37 20.36 16.16
C GLU A 117 11.34 19.22 16.25
N GLU A 118 10.92 18.83 17.45
CA GLU A 118 9.92 17.79 17.66
C GLU A 118 8.55 18.17 17.07
N ILE A 119 8.11 19.42 17.26
CA ILE A 119 6.88 19.95 16.63
C ILE A 119 7.02 19.92 15.10
N ARG A 120 8.17 20.35 14.57
CA ARG A 120 8.44 20.34 13.12
C ARG A 120 8.39 18.92 12.56
N TYR A 121 8.96 17.95 13.27
CA TYR A 121 8.95 16.55 12.84
C TYR A 121 7.55 15.92 12.93
N LEU A 122 6.76 16.25 13.96
CA LEU A 122 5.34 15.85 14.02
C LEU A 122 4.53 16.44 12.87
N MET A 123 4.73 17.72 12.53
CA MET A 123 4.10 18.32 11.35
C MET A 123 4.50 17.58 10.07
N PHE A 124 5.78 17.25 9.91
CA PHE A 124 6.28 16.50 8.77
C PHE A 124 5.61 15.12 8.66
N THR A 125 5.60 14.32 9.72
CA THR A 125 5.01 12.96 9.68
C THR A 125 3.51 13.00 9.39
N LEU A 126 2.78 13.98 9.94
CA LEU A 126 1.36 14.18 9.60
C LEU A 126 1.20 14.58 8.12
N ALA A 127 2.03 15.49 7.63
CA ALA A 127 2.01 15.93 6.24
C ALA A 127 2.35 14.79 5.28
N GLN A 128 3.35 13.97 5.61
CA GLN A 128 3.80 12.82 4.84
C GLN A 128 2.68 11.78 4.75
N PHE A 129 2.04 11.45 5.87
CA PHE A 129 0.87 10.55 5.88
C PHE A 129 -0.26 11.08 4.97
N LEU A 130 -0.61 12.38 5.10
CA LEU A 130 -1.59 13.01 4.22
C LEU A 130 -1.15 13.04 2.75
N GLY A 131 0.15 13.15 2.49
CA GLY A 131 0.77 13.04 1.18
C GLY A 131 0.52 11.67 0.56
N PHE A 132 0.84 10.58 1.27
CA PHE A 132 0.57 9.22 0.78
C PHE A 132 -0.93 8.94 0.62
N VAL A 133 -1.79 9.45 1.50
CA VAL A 133 -3.24 9.37 1.33
C VAL A 133 -3.69 10.05 0.03
N GLU A 134 -3.07 11.18 -0.33
CA GLU A 134 -3.34 11.90 -1.57
C GLU A 134 -2.76 11.20 -2.80
N VAL A 135 -1.58 10.58 -2.70
CA VAL A 135 -1.02 9.69 -3.74
C VAL A 135 -1.96 8.52 -4.02
N VAL A 136 -2.38 7.80 -2.98
CA VAL A 136 -3.38 6.71 -3.08
C VAL A 136 -4.73 7.21 -3.58
N ARG A 137 -5.04 8.49 -3.45
CA ARG A 137 -6.25 9.05 -4.07
C ARG A 137 -6.09 9.28 -5.58
N ARG A 138 -4.93 9.78 -6.02
CA ARG A 138 -4.66 10.19 -7.41
C ARG A 138 -4.27 9.02 -8.30
N GLU A 139 -3.29 8.25 -7.86
CA GLU A 139 -2.76 7.09 -8.57
C GLU A 139 -3.40 5.81 -8.09
N GLY A 140 -3.88 5.81 -6.84
CA GLY A 140 -4.61 4.68 -6.37
C GLY A 140 -5.88 4.50 -7.20
N PRO A 141 -6.30 3.26 -7.41
CA PRO A 141 -7.27 2.85 -8.41
C PRO A 141 -8.71 3.18 -7.99
N ARG A 142 -8.98 4.46 -7.76
CA ARG A 142 -10.32 5.03 -7.67
C ARG A 142 -11.00 5.11 -9.03
N GLU A 143 -10.24 5.07 -10.13
CA GLU A 143 -10.75 5.15 -11.51
C GLU A 143 -10.75 3.81 -12.26
N ARG A 144 -10.09 2.77 -11.74
CA ARG A 144 -10.14 1.40 -12.26
C ARG A 144 -10.55 0.46 -11.14
N PRO A 145 -11.39 -0.57 -11.37
CA PRO A 145 -12.14 -1.32 -10.35
C PRO A 145 -11.25 -2.20 -9.44
N PHE A 146 -10.37 -1.59 -8.65
CA PHE A 146 -9.58 -2.23 -7.60
C PHE A 146 -10.43 -2.68 -6.43
N LEU A 147 -11.57 -2.02 -6.23
CA LEU A 147 -12.49 -2.24 -5.13
C LEU A 147 -13.82 -2.86 -5.55
N GLN A 148 -14.16 -2.85 -6.84
CA GLN A 148 -15.50 -3.22 -7.33
C GLN A 148 -15.59 -4.64 -7.90
N ALA A 149 -14.48 -5.28 -8.26
CA ALA A 149 -14.48 -6.64 -8.82
C ALA A 149 -14.72 -7.68 -7.70
N GLY A 150 -15.97 -7.78 -7.24
CA GLY A 150 -16.45 -8.77 -6.26
C GLY A 150 -17.40 -8.21 -5.20
N ASN A 151 -17.45 -6.89 -5.02
CA ASN A 151 -18.47 -6.21 -4.23
C ASN A 151 -18.85 -4.91 -4.94
N PRO A 152 -20.08 -4.76 -5.48
CA PRO A 152 -20.51 -3.51 -6.13
C PRO A 152 -20.47 -2.28 -5.21
N GLN A 153 -20.21 -2.45 -3.91
CA GLN A 153 -20.04 -1.37 -2.93
C GLN A 153 -18.59 -0.90 -2.70
N GLY A 154 -17.57 -1.55 -3.29
CA GLY A 154 -16.17 -1.16 -3.03
C GLY A 154 -15.64 -1.67 -1.69
N SER A 155 -14.36 -2.04 -1.56
CA SER A 155 -13.79 -2.30 -0.23
C SER A 155 -13.76 -1.00 0.59
N ASP A 156 -14.82 -0.81 1.36
CA ASP A 156 -14.99 0.35 2.21
C ASP A 156 -13.95 0.42 3.33
N THR A 157 -13.21 -0.64 3.66
CA THR A 157 -12.36 -0.71 4.87
C THR A 157 -11.30 0.39 4.96
N LEU A 158 -10.32 0.42 4.05
CA LEU A 158 -9.25 1.42 4.09
C LEU A 158 -9.78 2.83 3.82
N SER A 159 -10.77 2.96 2.93
CA SER A 159 -11.41 4.25 2.65
C SER A 159 -12.16 4.77 3.87
N THR A 160 -12.85 3.90 4.61
CA THR A 160 -13.52 4.16 5.88
C THR A 160 -12.51 4.58 6.94
N LEU A 161 -11.36 3.91 7.05
CA LEU A 161 -10.32 4.32 7.99
C LEU A 161 -9.79 5.73 7.68
N ILE A 162 -9.44 5.98 6.42
CA ILE A 162 -8.99 7.30 5.97
C ILE A 162 -10.08 8.36 6.21
N GLU A 163 -11.34 8.03 5.97
CA GLU A 163 -12.46 8.95 6.23
C GLU A 163 -12.67 9.18 7.73
N GLY A 164 -12.39 8.19 8.58
CA GLY A 164 -12.38 8.34 10.03
C GLY A 164 -11.31 9.32 10.50
N ILE A 165 -10.08 9.19 9.99
CA ILE A 165 -8.98 10.12 10.27
C ILE A 165 -9.36 11.54 9.84
N ARG A 166 -9.91 11.68 8.62
CA ARG A 166 -10.41 12.97 8.11
C ARG A 166 -11.49 13.55 9.00
N PHE A 167 -12.43 12.73 9.45
CA PHE A 167 -13.51 13.14 10.33
C PHE A 167 -12.95 13.69 11.65
N ILE A 168 -12.05 12.97 12.33
CA ILE A 168 -11.47 13.42 13.61
C ILE A 168 -10.72 14.74 13.46
N LEU A 169 -9.90 14.87 12.41
CA LEU A 169 -9.19 16.12 12.12
C LEU A 169 -10.14 17.29 11.81
N CYS A 170 -11.26 17.05 11.13
CA CYS A 170 -12.18 18.11 10.70
C CYS A 170 -13.22 18.52 11.74
N ALA A 171 -13.70 17.56 12.52
CA ALA A 171 -14.88 17.68 13.37
C ALA A 171 -14.72 18.81 14.38
N SER A 172 -15.79 19.57 14.64
CA SER A 172 -15.80 20.49 15.78
C SER A 172 -15.81 19.70 17.10
N PRO A 173 -15.38 20.30 18.23
CA PRO A 173 -15.48 19.66 19.54
C PRO A 173 -16.88 19.11 19.83
N ILE A 174 -17.92 19.92 19.58
CA ILE A 174 -19.33 19.52 19.74
C ILE A 174 -19.70 18.33 18.84
N THR A 175 -19.12 18.22 17.64
CA THR A 175 -19.39 17.08 16.76
C THR A 175 -18.74 15.80 17.29
N LEU A 176 -17.50 15.90 17.80
CA LEU A 176 -16.83 14.78 18.46
C LEU A 176 -17.56 14.38 19.73
N GLU A 177 -18.08 15.36 20.47
CA GLU A 177 -18.92 15.15 21.65
C GLU A 177 -20.17 14.38 21.33
N THR A 178 -20.94 14.89 20.39
CA THR A 178 -22.17 14.24 19.95
C THR A 178 -21.90 12.81 19.51
N TRP A 179 -20.85 12.60 18.72
CA TRP A 179 -20.46 11.27 18.26
C TRP A 179 -20.00 10.37 19.42
N PHE A 180 -19.33 10.93 20.42
CA PHE A 180 -18.93 10.20 21.63
C PHE A 180 -20.11 9.91 22.58
N MET A 181 -21.15 10.74 22.58
CA MET A 181 -22.35 10.51 23.38
C MET A 181 -23.30 9.48 22.73
N GLU A 182 -23.08 9.07 21.47
CA GLU A 182 -23.85 8.00 20.80
C GLU A 182 -23.66 6.59 21.45
N GLY A 183 -22.79 6.45 22.46
CA GLY A 183 -22.61 5.20 23.21
C GLY A 183 -21.74 4.13 22.51
N PRO A 184 -21.60 2.93 23.10
CA PRO A 184 -20.69 1.89 22.61
C PRO A 184 -21.05 1.37 21.20
N ASP A 185 -22.31 1.49 20.81
CA ASP A 185 -22.83 1.08 19.49
C ASP A 185 -22.67 2.19 18.42
N ARG A 186 -21.93 3.27 18.74
CA ARG A 186 -21.63 4.35 17.80
C ARG A 186 -21.03 3.80 16.49
N PRO A 187 -21.34 4.38 15.33
CA PRO A 187 -20.70 3.99 14.09
C PRO A 187 -19.20 4.32 14.12
N HIS A 188 -18.43 3.54 13.37
CA HIS A 188 -17.02 3.84 13.09
C HIS A 188 -16.90 5.31 12.60
N PRO A 189 -15.88 6.08 13.03
CA PRO A 189 -15.74 7.50 12.68
C PRO A 189 -15.83 7.79 11.17
N GLY A 190 -15.39 6.85 10.34
CA GLY A 190 -15.46 6.95 8.88
C GLY A 190 -16.65 6.26 8.20
N SER A 191 -17.47 5.47 8.92
CA SER A 191 -18.69 4.85 8.38
C SER A 191 -19.94 5.67 8.67
N ARG A 192 -19.76 6.94 9.04
CA ARG A 192 -20.86 7.82 9.40
C ARG A 192 -21.73 8.07 8.18
N LYS A 193 -23.01 7.69 8.28
CA LYS A 193 -24.00 8.08 7.29
C LYS A 193 -24.14 9.60 7.34
N ARG A 194 -24.12 10.23 6.17
CA ARG A 194 -24.47 11.65 6.08
C ARG A 194 -25.89 11.78 6.61
N ARG A 195 -26.06 12.59 7.66
CA ARG A 195 -27.37 12.88 8.22
C ARG A 195 -28.28 13.40 7.12
N SER A 196 -29.52 12.90 7.11
CA SER A 196 -30.51 13.37 6.14
C SER A 196 -30.76 14.87 6.36
N ARG A 197 -31.17 15.59 5.30
CA ARG A 197 -31.52 17.01 5.43
C ARG A 197 -32.58 17.23 6.50
N THR A 198 -33.54 16.32 6.60
CA THR A 198 -34.61 16.31 7.61
C THR A 198 -34.05 16.19 9.03
N GLU A 199 -33.11 15.28 9.29
CA GLU A 199 -32.44 15.18 10.60
C GLU A 199 -31.67 16.46 10.97
N VAL A 200 -31.00 17.09 9.99
CA VAL A 200 -30.26 18.33 10.22
C VAL A 200 -31.22 19.46 10.58
N LEU A 201 -32.32 19.62 9.84
CA LEU A 201 -33.32 20.66 10.10
C LEU A 201 -34.02 20.45 11.44
N GLN A 202 -34.39 19.21 11.76
CA GLN A 202 -35.03 18.88 13.03
C GLN A 202 -34.13 19.21 14.23
N ARG A 203 -32.81 18.95 14.13
CA ARG A 203 -31.89 19.38 15.18
C ARG A 203 -31.81 20.88 15.32
N VAL A 204 -31.74 21.64 14.23
CA VAL A 204 -31.68 23.11 14.32
C VAL A 204 -32.90 23.64 15.07
N THR A 205 -34.09 23.07 14.85
CA THR A 205 -35.29 23.44 15.60
C THR A 205 -35.26 23.01 17.07
N GLU A 206 -34.58 21.91 17.41
CA GLU A 206 -34.42 21.41 18.78
C GLU A 206 -33.30 22.16 19.54
N THR A 207 -32.28 22.69 18.86
CA THR A 207 -31.09 23.31 19.49
C THR A 207 -31.24 24.80 19.81
N ASP A 208 -32.35 25.43 19.41
CA ASP A 208 -32.62 26.86 19.69
C ASP A 208 -32.92 27.17 21.18
N VAL A 209 -32.81 26.17 22.07
CA VAL A 209 -33.20 26.25 23.49
C VAL A 209 -32.03 26.10 24.47
N CYS A 210 -30.77 26.37 24.07
CA CYS A 210 -29.67 26.45 25.04
C CYS A 210 -29.15 27.89 25.27
N PRO A 211 -29.92 28.76 25.97
CA PRO A 211 -29.44 30.04 26.48
C PRO A 211 -28.53 29.77 27.69
N GLY A 212 -27.30 29.37 27.41
CA GLY A 212 -26.32 28.99 28.43
C GLY A 212 -25.11 28.37 27.76
N ALA A 213 -24.55 29.05 26.75
CA ALA A 213 -23.32 28.63 26.10
C ALA A 213 -22.26 28.40 27.19
N ALA A 214 -21.88 27.14 27.37
CA ALA A 214 -20.85 26.77 28.32
C ALA A 214 -19.62 27.66 28.07
N PRO A 215 -19.10 28.33 29.12
CA PRO A 215 -18.02 29.28 28.95
C PRO A 215 -16.78 28.53 28.44
N PHE A 216 -16.26 28.99 27.30
CA PHE A 216 -14.90 28.74 26.83
C PHE A 216 -14.47 27.26 26.81
N LEU A 217 -14.98 26.49 25.85
CA LEU A 217 -14.21 25.36 25.35
C LEU A 217 -12.92 25.91 24.73
N ASP A 218 -11.78 25.42 25.21
CA ASP A 218 -10.48 25.70 24.59
C ASP A 218 -10.58 25.52 23.07
N PRO A 219 -9.91 26.40 22.29
CA PRO A 219 -9.95 26.30 20.84
C PRO A 219 -9.51 24.89 20.40
N PRO A 220 -10.15 24.34 19.36
CA PRO A 220 -9.97 22.94 18.99
C PRO A 220 -8.54 22.68 18.52
N LEU A 221 -7.72 22.05 19.37
CA LEU A 221 -6.35 21.69 19.02
C LEU A 221 -6.31 20.57 17.96
N MET A 222 -5.33 20.65 17.07
CA MET A 222 -5.08 19.77 15.92
C MET A 222 -6.24 19.66 14.93
N ARG A 223 -7.01 20.74 14.73
CA ARG A 223 -8.14 20.72 13.81
C ARG A 223 -7.67 21.14 12.41
N LEU A 224 -7.85 20.26 11.43
CA LEU A 224 -7.57 20.52 10.02
C LEU A 224 -8.84 20.33 9.19
N SER A 225 -9.24 21.35 8.42
CA SER A 225 -10.37 21.22 7.49
C SER A 225 -10.04 20.24 6.35
N ARG A 226 -11.07 19.70 5.66
CA ARG A 226 -10.85 18.75 4.55
C ARG A 226 -10.03 19.36 3.41
N GLY A 227 -10.29 20.62 3.11
CA GLY A 227 -9.55 21.37 2.10
C GLY A 227 -8.08 21.53 2.50
N HIS A 228 -7.84 21.85 3.77
CA HIS A 228 -6.49 22.00 4.33
C HIS A 228 -5.70 20.69 4.31
N GLN A 229 -6.32 19.58 4.72
CA GLN A 229 -5.70 18.25 4.66
C GLN A 229 -5.29 17.87 3.24
N ARG A 230 -6.17 18.13 2.25
CA ARG A 230 -5.87 17.90 0.82
C ARG A 230 -4.78 18.81 0.29
N ALA A 231 -4.77 20.08 0.70
CA ALA A 231 -3.75 21.04 0.31
C ALA A 231 -2.38 20.61 0.83
N ILE A 232 -2.27 20.27 2.13
CA ILE A 232 -1.05 19.71 2.72
C ILE A 232 -0.61 18.46 1.94
N GLY A 233 -1.50 17.47 1.76
CA GLY A 233 -1.15 16.25 1.04
C GLY A 233 -0.67 16.52 -0.39
N THR A 234 -1.30 17.47 -1.09
CA THR A 234 -0.88 17.89 -2.43
C THR A 234 0.49 18.57 -2.43
N LYS A 235 0.78 19.41 -1.43
CA LYS A 235 2.07 20.11 -1.30
C LYS A 235 3.22 19.17 -0.94
N MET A 236 2.90 18.02 -0.32
CA MET A 236 3.86 16.97 0.00
C MET A 236 4.18 16.04 -1.17
N ILE A 237 3.37 16.01 -2.23
CA ILE A 237 3.64 15.16 -3.39
C ILE A 237 4.78 15.73 -4.23
N ILE A 238 5.76 14.88 -4.51
CA ILE A 238 6.85 15.14 -5.45
C ILE A 238 6.80 14.09 -6.57
N THR A 239 7.09 14.52 -7.80
CA THR A 239 7.27 13.62 -8.95
C THR A 239 8.60 13.96 -9.59
N PRO A 240 9.67 13.21 -9.27
CA PRO A 240 10.96 13.41 -9.90
C PRO A 240 10.83 13.34 -11.43
N MET A 241 11.61 14.13 -12.16
CA MET A 241 11.56 14.12 -13.62
C MET A 241 11.85 12.71 -14.16
N GLY A 242 10.98 12.21 -15.03
CA GLY A 242 11.08 10.86 -15.60
C GLY A 242 10.60 9.73 -14.68
N ALA A 243 10.18 10.02 -13.45
CA ALA A 243 9.53 9.03 -12.61
C ALA A 243 8.07 8.85 -13.02
N GLU A 244 7.66 7.60 -13.23
CA GLU A 244 6.25 7.23 -13.43
C GLU A 244 5.40 7.35 -12.16
N ARG A 245 6.02 7.67 -11.01
CA ARG A 245 5.43 7.52 -9.68
C ARG A 245 5.49 8.80 -8.87
N HIS A 246 4.43 9.06 -8.12
CA HIS A 246 4.44 10.06 -7.08
C HIS A 246 5.06 9.53 -5.79
N TYR A 247 5.91 10.36 -5.18
CA TYR A 247 6.49 10.16 -3.86
C TYR A 247 6.06 11.30 -2.93
N THR A 248 6.35 11.16 -1.65
CA THR A 248 6.28 12.28 -0.71
C THR A 248 7.65 12.94 -0.55
N MET A 249 7.65 14.24 -0.31
CA MET A 249 8.83 15.04 0.03
C MET A 249 9.60 14.42 1.21
N SER A 250 10.94 14.50 1.18
CA SER A 250 11.80 14.08 2.29
C SER A 250 11.73 15.07 3.46
N TYR A 251 12.16 14.66 4.66
CA TYR A 251 12.17 15.58 5.81
C TYR A 251 13.11 16.78 5.59
N GLY A 252 14.28 16.57 4.97
CA GLY A 252 15.23 17.65 4.68
C GLY A 252 14.68 18.68 3.70
N ASP A 253 14.00 18.22 2.64
CA ASP A 253 13.33 19.10 1.69
C ASP A 253 12.15 19.83 2.33
N PHE A 254 11.37 19.14 3.18
CA PHE A 254 10.28 19.72 3.94
C PHE A 254 10.77 20.83 4.87
N HIS A 255 11.83 20.56 5.64
CA HIS A 255 12.45 21.51 6.55
C HIS A 255 12.94 22.75 5.80
N THR A 256 13.75 22.55 4.76
CA THR A 256 14.28 23.63 3.92
C THR A 256 13.15 24.49 3.34
N ARG A 257 12.09 23.85 2.83
CA ARG A 257 10.97 24.55 2.22
C ARG A 257 10.10 25.26 3.26
N LEU A 258 9.93 24.67 4.45
CA LEU A 258 9.19 25.29 5.54
C LEU A 258 9.84 26.61 5.99
N ASP A 259 11.17 26.66 5.99
CA ASP A 259 11.91 27.86 6.39
C ASP A 259 12.09 28.87 5.22
N ALA A 260 12.19 28.39 3.96
CA ALA A 260 12.48 29.24 2.80
C ALA A 260 11.25 29.74 2.01
N ASP A 261 10.09 29.08 2.11
CA ASP A 261 8.88 29.39 1.31
C ASP A 261 7.72 29.79 2.24
N PRO A 262 7.45 31.10 2.45
CA PRO A 262 6.35 31.57 3.30
C PRO A 262 4.97 31.08 2.85
N SER A 263 4.80 30.83 1.54
CA SER A 263 3.54 30.32 1.00
C SER A 263 3.31 28.86 1.37
N PHE A 264 4.38 28.08 1.55
CA PHE A 264 4.34 26.71 2.05
C PHE A 264 4.12 26.72 3.57
N GLU A 265 4.83 27.56 4.32
CA GLU A 265 4.68 27.71 5.76
C GLU A 265 3.25 28.05 6.19
N LEU A 266 2.54 28.87 5.42
CA LEU A 266 1.15 29.25 5.71
C LEU A 266 0.21 28.04 5.87
N TRP A 267 0.47 26.94 5.15
CA TRP A 267 -0.31 25.70 5.30
C TRP A 267 -0.01 24.94 6.60
N PHE A 268 1.08 25.26 7.28
CA PHE A 268 1.48 24.59 8.53
C PHE A 268 1.36 25.51 9.75
N ALA A 269 1.22 26.83 9.58
CA ALA A 269 1.17 27.81 10.67
C ALA A 269 0.14 27.47 11.76
N ASN A 270 -1.11 27.13 11.37
CA ASN A 270 -2.14 26.76 12.36
C ASN A 270 -1.80 25.45 13.08
N LEU A 271 -1.34 24.43 12.33
CA LEU A 271 -0.95 23.15 12.91
C LEU A 271 0.22 23.30 13.88
N ARG A 272 1.22 24.14 13.53
CA ARG A 272 2.35 24.47 14.39
C ARG A 272 1.88 25.06 15.71
N SER A 273 1.11 26.15 15.65
CA SER A 273 0.61 26.85 16.84
C SER A 273 -0.27 25.96 17.71
N GLU A 274 -1.15 25.14 17.12
CA GLU A 274 -1.99 24.21 17.87
C GLU A 274 -1.18 23.08 18.51
N THR A 275 -0.11 22.60 17.85
CA THR A 275 0.78 21.56 18.38
C THR A 275 1.66 22.13 19.50
N GLU A 276 2.17 23.35 19.36
CA GLU A 276 2.87 24.07 20.44
C GLU A 276 1.99 24.20 21.68
N ARG A 277 0.71 24.57 21.50
CA ARG A 277 -0.24 24.67 22.61
C ARG A 277 -0.63 23.33 23.21
N LEU A 278 -0.64 22.27 22.40
CA LEU A 278 -0.85 20.90 22.87
C LEU A 278 0.34 20.45 23.74
N ALA A 279 1.56 20.74 23.27
CA ALA A 279 2.83 20.42 23.91
C ALA A 279 3.08 21.20 25.21
N GLN A 280 2.67 22.46 25.30
CA GLN A 280 2.80 23.29 26.51
C GLN A 280 1.73 22.98 27.58
N GLY A 281 0.78 22.11 27.26
CA GLY A 281 -0.33 21.77 28.14
C GLY A 281 0.01 20.73 29.20
N GLU A 282 -0.92 20.53 30.14
CA GLU A 282 -0.88 19.38 31.05
C GLU A 282 -0.75 18.06 30.27
N THR A 283 0.24 17.26 30.69
CA THR A 283 0.46 15.90 30.20
C THR A 283 -0.77 15.03 30.41
N TRP A 284 -0.98 14.07 29.51
CA TRP A 284 -2.09 13.14 29.64
C TRP A 284 -1.85 12.17 30.81
N LYS A 285 -2.67 12.29 31.87
CA LYS A 285 -2.54 11.50 33.12
C LYS A 285 -3.19 10.11 33.05
N GLY A 286 -3.60 9.64 31.87
CA GLY A 286 -4.24 8.35 31.69
C GLY A 286 -5.77 8.38 31.66
N GLU A 287 -6.38 7.19 31.83
CA GLU A 287 -7.78 6.86 31.53
C GLU A 287 -8.80 7.47 32.51
N ALA A 288 -8.99 8.79 32.45
CA ALA A 288 -10.30 9.34 32.79
C ALA A 288 -11.31 8.99 31.68
N PRO A 289 -12.60 8.75 31.98
CA PRO A 289 -13.62 8.51 30.96
C PRO A 289 -13.69 9.73 30.04
N PHE A 290 -13.29 9.54 28.78
CA PHE A 290 -13.23 10.51 27.67
C PHE A 290 -13.69 11.93 28.00
N PRO A 291 -12.84 12.77 28.62
CA PRO A 291 -13.11 14.18 28.66
C PRO A 291 -12.80 14.73 27.26
N ILE A 292 -13.80 15.34 26.64
CA ILE A 292 -13.55 16.16 25.46
C ILE A 292 -12.68 17.30 25.91
N GLY A 293 -11.47 17.31 25.39
CA GLY A 293 -10.43 18.17 25.87
C GLY A 293 -9.23 18.18 24.95
N ARG A 294 -8.12 18.62 25.52
CA ARG A 294 -6.86 18.86 24.83
C ARG A 294 -6.40 17.65 23.99
N TRP A 295 -6.44 16.45 24.57
CA TRP A 295 -5.85 15.24 23.99
C TRP A 295 -6.80 14.45 23.07
N THR A 296 -8.06 14.86 22.95
CA THR A 296 -9.11 14.06 22.29
C THR A 296 -8.76 13.68 20.85
N ARG A 297 -8.31 14.64 20.02
CA ARG A 297 -7.96 14.33 18.63
C ARG A 297 -6.72 13.47 18.50
N ALA A 298 -5.68 13.76 19.30
CA ALA A 298 -4.43 13.01 19.26
C ALA A 298 -4.65 11.53 19.61
N LEU A 299 -5.40 11.25 20.68
CA LEU A 299 -5.73 9.88 21.09
C LEU A 299 -6.60 9.14 20.07
N LEU A 300 -7.62 9.81 19.52
CA LEU A 300 -8.49 9.22 18.48
C LEU A 300 -7.71 8.92 17.19
N LEU A 301 -6.79 9.82 16.81
CA LEU A 301 -5.89 9.62 15.67
C LEU A 301 -4.94 8.45 15.92
N GLN A 302 -4.33 8.39 17.09
CA GLN A 302 -3.45 7.30 17.50
C GLN A 302 -4.18 5.95 17.37
N GLN A 303 -5.39 5.83 17.91
CA GLN A 303 -6.18 4.61 17.79
C GLN A 303 -6.50 4.25 16.33
N LEU A 304 -6.91 5.21 15.50
CA LEU A 304 -7.20 4.95 14.08
C LEU A 304 -5.96 4.59 13.28
N LEU A 305 -4.80 5.16 13.59
CA LEU A 305 -3.53 4.78 12.95
C LEU A 305 -3.15 3.34 13.31
N VAL A 306 -3.40 2.90 14.56
CA VAL A 306 -3.28 1.49 14.92
C VAL A 306 -4.19 0.60 14.09
N GLU A 307 -5.44 1.01 13.84
CA GLU A 307 -6.33 0.26 12.96
C GLU A 307 -5.87 0.26 11.49
N VAL A 308 -5.27 1.35 11.00
CA VAL A 308 -4.60 1.39 9.69
C VAL A 308 -3.46 0.37 9.64
N MET A 309 -2.66 0.27 10.70
CA MET A 309 -1.59 -0.73 10.80
C MET A 309 -2.13 -2.17 10.84
N ASP A 310 -3.24 -2.43 11.54
CA ASP A 310 -3.91 -3.74 11.57
C ASP A 310 -4.47 -4.16 10.20
N VAL A 311 -4.90 -3.19 9.39
CA VAL A 311 -5.39 -3.42 8.03
C VAL A 311 -4.24 -3.58 7.03
N LEU A 312 -3.17 -2.79 7.15
CA LEU A 312 -2.05 -2.80 6.21
C LEU A 312 -0.95 -3.82 6.55
N ASP A 313 -0.86 -4.30 7.78
CA ASP A 313 0.10 -5.33 8.25
C ASP A 313 -0.60 -6.37 9.14
N PRO A 314 -1.53 -7.18 8.59
CA PRO A 314 -2.32 -8.13 9.37
C PRO A 314 -1.47 -9.22 10.02
N ASP A 315 -0.37 -9.63 9.37
CA ASP A 315 0.53 -10.68 9.86
C ASP A 315 1.64 -10.14 10.79
N CYS A 316 1.62 -8.84 11.12
CA CYS A 316 2.59 -8.19 12.01
C CYS A 316 4.06 -8.38 11.60
N VAL A 317 4.33 -8.36 10.28
CA VAL A 317 5.67 -8.58 9.73
C VAL A 317 6.56 -7.37 10.00
N ARG A 318 6.01 -6.16 9.90
CA ARG A 318 6.78 -4.92 10.09
C ARG A 318 6.68 -4.39 11.50
N LEU A 319 5.48 -4.46 12.08
CA LEU A 319 5.23 -3.96 13.43
C LEU A 319 4.66 -5.06 14.32
N SER A 320 5.39 -5.39 15.39
CA SER A 320 4.96 -6.40 16.37
C SER A 320 3.71 -5.96 17.12
N VAL A 321 2.94 -6.94 17.62
CA VAL A 321 1.70 -6.71 18.38
C VAL A 321 1.95 -5.82 19.61
N ALA A 322 3.11 -5.96 20.26
CA ALA A 322 3.47 -5.17 21.44
C ALA A 322 3.57 -3.66 21.17
N ARG A 323 3.85 -3.25 19.92
CA ARG A 323 3.90 -1.83 19.51
C ARG A 323 2.54 -1.28 19.05
N ARG A 324 1.49 -2.10 18.98
CA ARG A 324 0.14 -1.72 18.53
C ARG A 324 -0.80 -1.40 19.69
N GLN A 325 -0.27 -0.68 20.67
CA GLN A 325 -1.03 -0.33 21.86
C GLN A 325 -1.96 0.84 21.55
N ARG A 326 -3.22 0.74 21.97
CA ARG A 326 -4.17 1.85 21.88
C ARG A 326 -4.14 2.55 23.23
N LEU A 327 -3.74 3.82 23.26
CA LEU A 327 -3.63 4.58 24.51
C LEU A 327 -4.99 4.79 25.18
N MET A 328 -6.04 4.93 24.39
CA MET A 328 -7.41 5.04 24.88
C MET A 328 -8.33 4.20 24.00
N PRO A 329 -8.57 2.92 24.32
CA PRO A 329 -9.35 2.02 23.47
C PRO A 329 -10.84 2.37 23.52
N ILE A 330 -11.30 3.24 22.63
CA ILE A 330 -12.73 3.56 22.48
C ILE A 330 -13.38 2.50 21.59
N LYS A 331 -14.48 1.93 22.07
CA LYS A 331 -15.31 1.05 21.26
C LYS A 331 -16.16 1.87 20.28
N TRP A 332 -16.08 1.49 19.01
CA TRP A 332 -16.97 1.92 17.94
C TRP A 332 -17.27 0.74 17.01
N GLY A 333 -18.28 0.91 16.16
CA GLY A 333 -18.72 -0.09 15.20
C GLY A 333 -17.57 -0.65 14.37
N GLN A 334 -17.65 -1.94 14.06
CA GLN A 334 -16.61 -2.63 13.30
C GLN A 334 -16.45 -2.03 11.91
N LEU A 335 -15.22 -2.01 11.43
CA LEU A 335 -14.92 -1.67 10.05
C LEU A 335 -15.64 -2.66 9.11
N PRO A 336 -16.25 -2.17 8.02
CA PRO A 336 -16.93 -3.04 7.07
C PRO A 336 -15.91 -3.93 6.38
N SER A 337 -16.25 -5.21 6.18
CA SER A 337 -15.52 -6.15 5.30
C SER A 337 -14.01 -6.34 5.59
N VAL A 338 -13.55 -6.13 6.83
CA VAL A 338 -12.11 -6.26 7.20
C VAL A 338 -11.54 -7.62 6.81
N SER A 339 -12.25 -8.71 7.14
CA SER A 339 -11.79 -10.07 6.85
C SER A 339 -11.65 -10.33 5.35
N ALA A 340 -12.60 -9.84 4.55
CA ALA A 340 -12.53 -9.92 3.09
C ALA A 340 -11.36 -9.10 2.53
N TYR A 341 -11.13 -7.90 3.07
CA TYR A 341 -10.00 -7.05 2.70
C TYR A 341 -8.66 -7.73 3.03
N GLN A 342 -8.49 -8.24 4.25
CA GLN A 342 -7.26 -8.91 4.69
C GLN A 342 -7.01 -10.19 3.89
N LYS A 343 -8.05 -11.00 3.64
CA LYS A 343 -7.93 -12.18 2.77
C LYS A 343 -7.45 -11.79 1.38
N ARG A 344 -8.04 -10.75 0.79
CA ARG A 344 -7.65 -10.26 -0.54
C ARG A 344 -6.22 -9.73 -0.54
N LEU A 345 -5.82 -8.99 0.49
CA LEU A 345 -4.46 -8.49 0.64
C LEU A 345 -3.45 -9.65 0.70
N LYS A 346 -3.80 -10.72 1.42
CA LYS A 346 -2.99 -11.95 1.54
C LYS A 346 -2.89 -12.73 0.23
N GLU A 347 -3.99 -12.83 -0.52
CA GLU A 347 -3.98 -13.41 -1.88
C GLU A 347 -3.03 -12.64 -2.80
N LEU A 348 -3.06 -11.31 -2.72
CA LEU A 348 -2.26 -10.44 -3.57
C LEU A 348 -0.79 -10.39 -3.16
N SER A 349 -0.47 -10.52 -1.87
CA SER A 349 0.92 -10.62 -1.40
C SER A 349 1.51 -12.01 -1.61
N GLY A 350 0.75 -13.08 -1.31
CA GLY A 350 1.24 -14.47 -1.42
C GLY A 350 1.46 -14.92 -2.86
N ALA A 351 0.71 -14.38 -3.82
CA ALA A 351 0.94 -14.65 -5.24
C ALA A 351 2.30 -14.11 -5.74
N ALA A 352 2.83 -13.04 -5.13
CA ALA A 352 4.14 -12.50 -5.49
C ALA A 352 5.28 -13.47 -5.11
N ASP A 353 5.19 -14.13 -3.96
CA ASP A 353 6.18 -15.13 -3.51
C ASP A 353 6.18 -16.38 -4.40
N LEU A 354 4.99 -16.84 -4.81
CA LEU A 354 4.89 -17.97 -5.75
C LEU A 354 5.38 -17.62 -7.14
N GLY A 355 5.19 -16.39 -7.60
CA GLY A 355 5.74 -15.88 -8.87
C GLY A 355 7.26 -15.82 -8.86
N MET A 356 7.85 -15.31 -7.78
CA MET A 356 9.30 -15.31 -7.54
C MET A 356 9.87 -16.73 -7.50
N HIS A 357 9.23 -17.65 -6.78
CA HIS A 357 9.64 -19.06 -6.76
C HIS A 357 9.47 -19.74 -8.12
N ARG A 358 8.42 -19.42 -8.88
CA ARG A 358 8.21 -19.96 -10.23
C ARG A 358 9.24 -19.43 -11.22
N ALA A 359 9.56 -18.14 -11.19
CA ALA A 359 10.62 -17.57 -12.03
C ALA A 359 12.00 -18.16 -11.68
N ALA A 360 12.29 -18.38 -10.39
CA ALA A 360 13.49 -19.08 -9.96
C ALA A 360 13.52 -20.55 -10.44
N LEU A 361 12.38 -21.24 -10.40
CA LEU A 361 12.24 -22.61 -10.91
C LEU A 361 12.31 -22.68 -12.45
N GLU A 362 11.81 -21.68 -13.16
CA GLU A 362 11.93 -21.56 -14.62
C GLU A 362 13.38 -21.26 -15.02
N GLY A 363 14.10 -20.40 -14.28
CA GLY A 363 15.54 -20.22 -14.45
C GLY A 363 16.34 -21.50 -14.18
N LEU A 364 15.97 -22.27 -13.16
CA LEU A 364 16.53 -23.61 -12.91
C LEU A 364 16.18 -24.60 -14.02
N ARG A 365 14.96 -24.55 -14.58
CA ARG A 365 14.54 -25.40 -15.70
C ARG A 365 15.37 -25.12 -16.95
N ASP A 366 15.72 -23.86 -17.22
CA ASP A 366 16.55 -23.50 -18.36
C ASP A 366 18.03 -23.82 -18.12
N LEU A 367 18.51 -23.77 -16.87
CA LEU A 367 19.81 -24.36 -16.46
C LEU A 367 19.86 -25.89 -16.66
N VAL A 368 18.78 -26.60 -16.32
CA VAL A 368 18.66 -28.06 -16.49
C VAL A 368 18.53 -28.46 -17.97
N LYS A 369 18.02 -27.58 -18.83
CA LYS A 369 18.01 -27.83 -20.28
C LYS A 369 19.40 -27.80 -20.90
N GLY A 370 20.40 -27.27 -20.19
CA GLY A 370 21.79 -27.21 -20.63
C GLY A 370 21.99 -26.38 -21.91
N PRO A 371 23.19 -25.86 -22.16
CA PRO A 371 23.54 -25.39 -23.49
C PRO A 371 23.44 -26.61 -24.43
N THR A 372 22.61 -26.49 -25.47
CA THR A 372 22.79 -27.33 -26.65
C THR A 372 24.23 -27.14 -27.10
N TRP A 373 25.04 -28.19 -26.93
CA TRP A 373 26.45 -28.22 -27.32
C TRP A 373 26.50 -28.05 -28.84
N GLU A 374 26.48 -26.81 -29.31
CA GLU A 374 26.89 -26.47 -30.66
C GLU A 374 28.41 -26.51 -30.69
N ASP A 375 28.94 -27.21 -31.68
CA ASP A 375 30.35 -27.51 -31.81
C ASP A 375 31.21 -26.25 -31.69
N PRO A 376 32.30 -26.28 -30.90
CA PRO A 376 33.17 -25.12 -30.75
C PRO A 376 33.78 -24.77 -32.11
N ALA A 377 33.46 -23.57 -32.59
CA ALA A 377 34.14 -22.97 -33.74
C ALA A 377 35.66 -22.93 -33.50
N PRO A 378 36.48 -23.18 -34.55
CA PRO A 378 37.92 -23.22 -34.41
C PRO A 378 38.48 -21.85 -33.94
N PRO A 379 39.54 -21.86 -33.11
CA PRO A 379 40.05 -20.66 -32.47
C PRO A 379 40.63 -19.66 -33.50
N ALA A 380 40.08 -18.45 -33.50
CA ALA A 380 40.67 -17.31 -34.18
C ALA A 380 41.92 -16.80 -33.44
N SER A 381 42.88 -16.36 -34.23
CA SER A 381 44.25 -15.91 -33.94
C SER A 381 44.48 -15.01 -32.70
N PRO A 382 45.70 -14.99 -32.14
CA PRO A 382 46.01 -14.32 -30.88
C PRO A 382 45.99 -12.78 -30.95
N LEU A 383 45.33 -12.17 -29.97
CA LEU A 383 45.31 -10.74 -29.70
C LEU A 383 46.72 -10.22 -29.34
N LYS A 384 47.12 -9.12 -29.98
CA LYS A 384 48.28 -8.31 -29.60
C LYS A 384 47.95 -7.46 -28.36
N LEU A 385 48.76 -7.59 -27.32
CA LEU A 385 48.81 -6.69 -26.16
C LEU A 385 49.42 -5.33 -26.56
N PRO A 386 48.83 -4.18 -26.17
CA PRO A 386 49.54 -2.92 -26.16
C PRO A 386 50.37 -2.74 -24.89
N ARG A 387 51.50 -2.08 -25.14
CA ARG A 387 52.68 -1.80 -24.32
C ARG A 387 52.42 -0.67 -23.32
N ALA A 388 52.93 -0.82 -22.10
CA ALA A 388 52.98 0.21 -21.07
C ALA A 388 54.06 1.28 -21.34
N VAL A 389 53.77 2.55 -21.02
CA VAL A 389 54.70 3.68 -20.71
C VAL A 389 53.86 4.67 -19.87
N ALA A 390 54.02 4.76 -18.54
CA ALA A 390 55.00 5.52 -17.73
C ALA A 390 54.63 7.02 -17.51
N GLU A 391 54.97 7.49 -16.30
CA GLU A 391 55.07 8.88 -15.79
C GLU A 391 53.82 9.58 -15.24
N ALA A 392 53.78 9.78 -13.92
CA ALA A 392 54.27 11.01 -13.26
C ALA A 392 53.85 11.02 -11.77
N ALA A 393 54.80 10.72 -10.88
CA ALA A 393 54.66 10.96 -9.45
C ALA A 393 55.32 12.30 -9.12
N GLY A 394 54.50 13.28 -8.74
CA GLY A 394 54.92 14.60 -8.27
C GLY A 394 54.50 14.82 -6.82
N THR A 395 55.50 14.91 -5.96
CA THR A 395 55.51 15.30 -4.54
C THR A 395 54.82 16.64 -4.25
N SER A 396 54.07 16.73 -3.14
CA SER A 396 54.08 17.94 -2.31
C SER A 396 53.68 17.64 -0.85
N THR A 397 54.57 18.11 0.02
CA THR A 397 54.60 18.13 1.48
C THR A 397 53.65 19.17 2.08
N VAL A 398 52.96 18.84 3.19
CA VAL A 398 52.71 19.80 4.29
C VAL A 398 52.77 19.05 5.62
N ALA A 399 53.70 19.50 6.46
CA ALA A 399 53.86 19.10 7.85
C ALA A 399 53.20 20.14 8.76
N THR A 400 52.53 19.68 9.81
CA THR A 400 52.24 20.50 11.00
C THR A 400 52.35 19.65 12.25
N LYS A 401 53.44 19.88 12.99
CA LYS A 401 53.58 19.62 14.42
C LYS A 401 52.82 20.73 15.18
N ASN A 402 52.22 20.38 16.31
CA ASN A 402 52.18 21.14 17.58
C ASN A 402 51.49 20.22 18.61
N ALA A 403 52.20 19.62 19.57
CA ALA A 403 52.78 20.20 20.79
C ALA A 403 51.71 20.63 21.81
N ALA A 404 51.76 19.93 22.95
CA ALA A 404 50.99 20.11 24.17
C ALA A 404 51.26 21.45 24.87
N LEU A 405 50.31 21.88 25.71
CA LEU A 405 50.54 22.64 26.94
C LEU A 405 49.23 22.73 27.78
N ASP A 406 49.38 22.33 29.04
CA ASP A 406 48.93 22.97 30.28
C ASP A 406 47.44 23.18 30.63
N ALA A 407 47.04 22.41 31.65
CA ALA A 407 46.72 22.88 33.00
C ALA A 407 45.80 24.11 33.17
N PHE A 408 44.58 23.86 33.65
CA PHE A 408 43.92 24.68 34.66
C PHE A 408 43.02 23.78 35.52
N GLY A 409 43.30 23.73 36.83
CA GLY A 409 42.36 23.24 37.83
C GLY A 409 41.60 24.42 38.44
N VAL A 410 40.36 24.18 38.90
CA VAL A 410 39.71 24.92 40.00
C VAL A 410 38.71 23.99 40.70
N ASN A 411 38.78 24.05 42.03
CA ASN A 411 37.97 23.48 43.11
C ASN A 411 36.46 23.37 42.91
N SER A 412 35.86 22.35 43.57
CA SER A 412 34.69 22.55 44.43
C SER A 412 34.60 21.41 45.45
N ASP A 413 35.21 21.64 46.62
CA ASP A 413 34.66 21.19 47.90
C ASP A 413 33.92 22.41 48.47
N ASP A 414 32.64 22.26 48.81
CA ASP A 414 32.01 22.78 50.05
C ASP A 414 30.49 22.52 50.06
N GLU A 415 30.05 21.93 51.17
CA GLU A 415 28.72 21.80 51.81
C GLU A 415 27.59 20.97 51.17
#